data_AF-A0A8T9IES7-F1
#
_entry.id   AF-A0A8T9IES7-F1
#
_cell.length_a   1.000
_cell.length_b   1.000
_cell.length_c   1.000
_cell.angle_alpha   90.00
_cell.angle_beta   90.00
_cell.angle_gamma   90.00
#
_symmetry.space_group_name_H-M   'P 1'
#
loop_
_entity.id
_entity.type
_entity.pdbx_description
1 polymer ?
#
loop_
_entity_poly.entity_id
_entity_poly.type
_entity_poly.pdbx_seq_one_letter_code
_entity_poly.pdbx_strand_id
1 'polypeptide(L)'
;MSNDITGLATEQALNQAELESALLELKRISEQPSVSTHYARVLRQHIANTGRLIAELDKRLIEYAGIATREARRVAELEKYRTAFMEWHDKTAWVQSDKRFDVVRPLGKHRADVLREYIELLEARAAQTLTVRVPVRCDCCYSESEAAMFDGVVAEFREKLELACAIAGIKLQIEGE
;
A
#
# COMPACT_ATOMS: atom_id res chain seq x y z
N MET A 1 105.26 54.08 -15.76
CA MET A 1 105.43 53.71 -14.34
C MET A 1 104.05 53.78 -13.73
N SER A 2 103.20 52.77 -13.90
CA SER A 2 103.19 51.44 -13.27
C SER A 2 102.81 51.51 -11.79
N ASN A 3 101.87 50.61 -11.44
CA ASN A 3 101.47 50.08 -10.13
C ASN A 3 100.11 50.58 -9.61
N ASP A 4 99.14 49.77 -9.16
CA ASP A 4 98.90 48.31 -9.10
C ASP A 4 97.39 48.19 -8.75
N ILE A 5 96.53 47.57 -9.55
CA ILE A 5 96.01 46.18 -9.42
C ILE A 5 95.71 45.71 -7.97
N THR A 6 94.40 45.67 -7.67
CA THR A 6 93.64 44.74 -6.79
C THR A 6 94.04 44.57 -5.32
N GLY A 7 93.13 44.96 -4.42
CA GLY A 7 92.98 44.37 -3.08
C GLY A 7 91.50 43.99 -2.88
N LEU A 8 91.10 42.77 -3.24
CA LEU A 8 90.99 41.62 -2.34
C LEU A 8 89.79 41.74 -1.40
N ALA A 9 88.70 41.09 -1.81
CA ALA A 9 87.63 40.66 -0.91
C ALA A 9 88.27 39.95 0.29
N THR A 10 88.02 40.47 1.48
CA THR A 10 88.55 39.93 2.73
C THR A 10 87.90 38.57 3.01
N GLU A 11 88.57 37.48 2.67
CA GLU A 11 88.36 36.18 3.31
C GLU A 11 88.80 36.31 4.77
N GLN A 12 87.88 36.76 5.62
CA GLN A 12 88.07 36.73 7.06
C GLN A 12 87.98 35.26 7.48
N ALA A 13 89.12 34.64 7.74
CA ALA A 13 89.17 33.29 8.29
C ALA A 13 88.49 33.28 9.65
N LEU A 14 87.37 32.55 9.77
CA LEU A 14 86.63 32.36 11.02
C LEU A 14 87.60 31.89 12.10
N ASN A 15 87.56 32.54 13.27
CA ASN A 15 88.33 32.04 14.40
C ASN A 15 87.73 30.72 14.90
N GLN A 16 88.52 29.94 15.66
CA GLN A 16 88.10 28.58 16.03
C GLN A 16 86.78 28.54 16.82
N ALA A 17 86.50 29.56 17.64
CA ALA A 17 85.24 29.66 18.37
C ALA A 17 84.05 29.94 17.45
N GLU A 18 84.22 30.76 16.41
CA GLU A 18 83.20 31.03 15.40
C GLU A 18 82.93 29.79 14.53
N LEU A 19 83.98 29.01 14.20
CA LEU A 19 83.83 27.75 13.49
C LEU A 19 83.07 26.71 14.33
N GLU A 20 83.41 26.57 15.61
CA GLU A 20 82.71 25.67 16.53
C GLU A 20 81.25 26.10 16.73
N SER A 21 80.98 27.40 16.85
CA SER A 21 79.62 27.95 16.93
C SER A 21 78.81 27.67 15.65
N ALA A 22 79.40 27.88 14.47
CA ALA A 22 78.76 27.63 13.19
C ALA A 22 78.46 26.13 12.98
N LEU A 23 79.38 25.24 13.37
CA LEU A 23 79.16 23.80 13.33
C LEU A 23 78.03 23.37 14.26
N LEU A 24 77.93 23.99 15.44
CA LEU A 24 76.87 23.71 16.41
C LEU A 24 75.50 24.17 15.89
N GLU A 25 75.43 25.31 15.19
CA GLU A 25 74.21 25.78 14.53
C GLU A 25 73.81 24.91 13.33
N LEU A 26 74.75 24.50 12.48
CA LEU A 26 74.47 23.60 11.36
C LEU A 26 74.00 22.24 11.85
N LYS A 27 74.60 21.72 12.91
CA LYS A 27 74.13 20.50 13.58
C LYS A 27 72.70 20.68 14.08
N ARG A 28 72.39 21.79 14.76
CA ARG A 28 71.02 22.15 15.20
C ARG A 28 70.02 22.20 14.05
N ILE A 29 70.39 22.80 12.91
CA ILE A 29 69.53 22.90 11.72
C ILE A 29 69.34 21.53 11.06
N SER A 30 70.40 20.71 10.99
CA SER A 30 70.35 19.35 10.43
C SER A 30 69.51 18.37 11.28
N GLU A 31 69.45 18.60 12.59
CA GLU A 31 68.69 17.77 13.53
C GLU A 31 67.19 18.17 13.56
N GLN A 32 66.82 19.34 13.02
CA GLN A 32 65.43 19.74 12.91
C GLN A 32 64.73 18.96 11.78
N PRO A 33 63.55 18.35 12.02
CA PRO A 33 62.81 17.68 10.98
C PRO A 33 62.44 18.67 9.88
N SER A 34 62.81 18.34 8.63
CA SER A 34 62.48 19.17 7.49
C SER A 34 60.98 19.40 7.35
N VAL A 35 60.59 20.50 6.72
CA VAL A 35 59.18 20.78 6.39
C VAL A 35 58.53 19.63 5.62
N SER A 36 59.29 18.97 4.74
CA SER A 36 58.83 17.77 4.01
C SER A 36 58.55 16.57 4.94
N THR A 37 59.31 16.41 6.02
CA THR A 37 59.08 15.37 7.04
C THR A 37 57.78 15.65 7.81
N HIS A 38 57.54 16.91 8.15
CA HIS A 38 56.30 17.33 8.78
C HIS A 38 55.09 17.07 7.89
N TYR A 39 55.18 17.45 6.61
CA TYR A 39 54.12 17.24 5.62
C TYR A 39 53.81 15.76 5.41
N ALA A 40 54.84 14.92 5.29
CA ALA A 40 54.67 13.47 5.15
C ALA A 40 53.98 12.84 6.37
N ARG A 41 54.25 13.33 7.58
CA ARG A 41 53.57 12.87 8.81
C ARG A 41 52.08 13.25 8.80
N VAL A 42 51.76 14.48 8.41
CA VAL A 42 50.38 14.96 8.31
C VAL A 42 49.60 14.15 7.26
N LEU A 43 50.19 13.92 6.09
CA LEU A 43 49.56 13.08 5.05
C LEU A 43 49.32 11.65 5.53
N ARG A 44 50.29 11.02 6.19
CA ARG A 44 50.10 9.68 6.78
C ARG A 44 48.96 9.65 7.79
N GLN A 45 48.84 10.69 8.62
CA GLN A 45 47.73 10.82 9.57
C GLN A 45 46.39 10.96 8.85
N HIS A 46 46.32 11.78 7.79
CA HIS A 46 45.10 11.91 6.98
C HIS A 46 44.71 10.59 6.32
N ILE A 47 45.66 9.87 5.71
CA ILE A 47 45.42 8.56 5.09
C ILE A 47 44.92 7.55 6.13
N ALA A 48 45.52 7.52 7.32
CA ALA A 48 45.06 6.66 8.40
C ALA A 48 43.65 7.04 8.88
N ASN A 49 43.34 8.33 8.99
CA ASN A 49 42.01 8.82 9.36
C ASN A 49 40.96 8.43 8.31
N THR A 50 41.25 8.63 7.03
CA THR A 50 40.32 8.26 5.94
C THR A 50 40.14 6.75 5.85
N GLY A 51 41.21 5.96 6.05
CA GLY A 51 41.11 4.51 6.10
C GLY A 51 40.19 4.02 7.22
N ARG A 52 40.26 4.64 8.41
CA ARG A 52 39.32 4.35 9.50
C ARG A 52 37.87 4.70 9.14
N LEU A 53 37.65 5.84 8.49
CA LEU A 53 36.31 6.24 8.08
C LEU A 53 35.72 5.27 7.05
N ILE A 54 36.51 4.83 6.08
CA ILE A 54 36.10 3.85 5.07
C ILE A 54 35.68 2.54 5.76
N ALA A 55 36.49 2.02 6.67
CA ALA A 55 36.18 0.78 7.39
C ALA A 55 34.88 0.88 8.22
N GLU A 56 34.60 2.04 8.83
CA GLU A 56 33.35 2.29 9.54
C GLU A 56 32.15 2.34 8.59
N LEU A 57 32.30 2.98 7.43
CA LEU A 57 31.24 3.03 6.42
C LEU A 57 30.95 1.65 5.83
N ASP A 58 31.97 0.83 5.58
CA ASP A 58 31.81 -0.55 5.11
C ASP A 58 31.01 -1.38 6.12
N LYS A 59 31.30 -1.23 7.41
CA LYS A 59 30.54 -1.89 8.48
C LYS A 59 29.06 -1.49 8.47
N ARG A 60 28.77 -0.20 8.34
CA ARG A 60 27.40 0.32 8.27
C ARG A 60 26.68 -0.15 7.00
N LEU A 61 27.38 -0.23 5.87
CA LEU A 61 26.82 -0.71 4.62
C LEU A 61 26.37 -2.16 4.73
N ILE A 62 27.17 -3.02 5.37
CA ILE A 62 26.81 -4.41 5.66
C ILE A 62 25.57 -4.48 6.55
N GLU A 63 25.50 -3.64 7.59
CA GLU A 63 24.34 -3.57 8.47
C GLU A 63 23.07 -3.18 7.72
N TYR A 64 23.13 -2.13 6.91
CA TYR A 64 22.00 -1.67 6.09
C TYR A 64 21.58 -2.71 5.05
N ALA A 65 22.52 -3.39 4.40
CA ALA A 65 22.20 -4.49 3.49
C ALA A 65 21.47 -5.62 4.22
N GLY A 66 21.89 -5.94 5.45
CA GLY A 66 21.23 -6.91 6.31
C GLY A 66 19.80 -6.50 6.69
N ILE A 67 19.59 -5.22 7.04
CA ILE A 67 18.25 -4.66 7.34
C ILE A 67 17.37 -4.73 6.09
N ALA A 68 17.85 -4.23 4.95
CA ALA A 68 17.08 -4.21 3.71
C ALA A 68 16.63 -5.62 3.28
N THR A 69 17.50 -6.63 3.44
CA THR A 69 17.17 -8.02 3.13
C THR A 69 16.07 -8.57 4.05
N ARG A 70 16.13 -8.28 5.36
CA ARG A 70 15.09 -8.70 6.32
C ARG A 70 13.75 -8.02 6.04
N GLU A 71 13.77 -6.73 5.76
CA GLU A 71 12.55 -5.98 5.44
C GLU A 71 11.94 -6.42 4.11
N ALA A 72 12.76 -6.67 3.08
CA ALA A 72 12.27 -7.21 1.81
C ALA A 72 11.56 -8.56 1.98
N ARG A 73 12.11 -9.45 2.82
CA ARG A 73 11.45 -10.71 3.16
C ARG A 73 10.12 -10.49 3.88
N ARG A 74 10.08 -9.57 4.84
CA ARG A 74 8.87 -9.25 5.60
C ARG A 74 7.78 -8.66 4.70
N VAL A 75 8.16 -7.76 3.78
CA VAL A 75 7.25 -7.20 2.78
C VAL A 75 6.67 -8.32 1.91
N ALA A 76 7.51 -9.23 1.40
CA ALA A 76 7.06 -10.35 0.59
C ALA A 76 6.11 -11.31 1.37
N GLU A 77 6.33 -11.51 2.66
CA GLU A 77 5.41 -12.28 3.52
C GLU A 77 4.07 -11.54 3.71
N LEU A 78 4.09 -10.24 3.97
CA LEU A 78 2.90 -9.41 4.10
C LEU A 78 2.10 -9.32 2.79
N GLU A 79 2.77 -9.27 1.64
CA GLU A 79 2.13 -9.28 0.32
C GLU A 79 1.34 -10.56 0.08
N LYS A 80 1.83 -11.72 0.55
CA LYS A 80 1.05 -12.98 0.46
C LYS A 80 -0.27 -12.88 1.22
N TYR A 81 -0.25 -12.34 2.44
CA TYR A 81 -1.47 -12.16 3.23
C TYR A 81 -2.40 -11.12 2.60
N ARG A 82 -1.84 -10.04 2.04
CA ARG A 82 -2.62 -9.04 1.30
C ARG A 82 -3.32 -9.66 0.10
N THR A 83 -2.63 -10.45 -0.72
CA THR A 83 -3.22 -11.12 -1.88
C THR A 83 -4.33 -12.08 -1.47
N ALA A 84 -4.08 -12.94 -0.48
CA ALA A 84 -5.10 -13.85 0.05
C ALA A 84 -6.32 -13.11 0.61
N PHE A 85 -6.10 -11.99 1.31
CA PHE A 85 -7.18 -11.13 1.79
C PHE A 85 -7.97 -10.54 0.63
N MET A 86 -7.33 -9.97 -0.39
CA MET A 86 -8.01 -9.39 -1.55
C MET A 86 -8.83 -10.45 -2.28
N GLU A 87 -8.25 -11.62 -2.59
CA GLU A 87 -8.97 -12.71 -3.25
C GLU A 87 -10.19 -13.18 -2.45
N TRP A 88 -10.08 -13.28 -1.12
CA TRP A 88 -11.20 -13.69 -0.29
C TRP A 88 -12.23 -12.57 -0.10
N HIS A 89 -11.77 -11.33 0.02
CA HIS A 89 -12.62 -10.16 0.20
C HIS A 89 -13.48 -9.92 -1.04
N ASP A 90 -12.87 -9.98 -2.24
CA ASP A 90 -13.54 -9.73 -3.53
C ASP A 90 -14.68 -10.73 -3.79
N LYS A 91 -14.52 -12.00 -3.36
CA LYS A 91 -15.58 -13.03 -3.47
C LYS A 91 -16.90 -12.62 -2.85
N THR A 92 -16.88 -11.74 -1.85
CA THR A 92 -18.08 -11.34 -1.11
C THR A 92 -18.25 -9.82 -1.03
N ALA A 93 -17.36 -9.05 -1.65
CA ALA A 93 -17.45 -7.58 -1.73
C ALA A 93 -18.71 -7.12 -2.46
N TRP A 94 -19.11 -7.86 -3.51
CA TRP A 94 -20.32 -7.56 -4.29
C TRP A 94 -21.60 -7.52 -3.44
N VAL A 95 -21.66 -8.25 -2.31
CA VAL A 95 -22.83 -8.24 -1.40
C VAL A 95 -23.07 -6.85 -0.80
N GLN A 96 -22.00 -6.05 -0.61
CA GLN A 96 -22.12 -4.70 -0.07
C GLN A 96 -22.53 -3.66 -1.12
N SER A 97 -22.19 -3.88 -2.39
CA SER A 97 -22.47 -2.96 -3.50
C SER A 97 -23.79 -3.28 -4.23
N ASP A 98 -24.34 -4.47 -4.02
CA ASP A 98 -25.56 -4.92 -4.68
C ASP A 98 -26.82 -4.41 -3.96
N LYS A 99 -27.58 -3.56 -4.66
CA LYS A 99 -28.81 -2.93 -4.16
C LYS A 99 -29.90 -3.92 -3.75
N ARG A 100 -29.85 -5.17 -4.23
CA ARG A 100 -30.82 -6.20 -3.82
C ARG A 100 -30.80 -6.44 -2.31
N PHE A 101 -29.64 -6.23 -1.67
CA PHE A 101 -29.49 -6.41 -0.23
C PHE A 101 -29.87 -5.18 0.59
N ASP A 102 -30.22 -4.04 -0.02
CA ASP A 102 -30.60 -2.82 0.72
C ASP A 102 -31.78 -3.07 1.67
N VAL A 103 -32.70 -3.97 1.29
CA VAL A 103 -33.83 -4.42 2.12
C VAL A 103 -33.38 -5.06 3.44
N VAL A 104 -32.20 -5.70 3.45
CA VAL A 104 -31.60 -6.39 4.60
C VAL A 104 -30.70 -5.46 5.43
N ARG A 105 -30.41 -4.24 4.94
CA ARG A 105 -29.51 -3.25 5.57
C ARG A 105 -28.15 -3.87 5.92
N PRO A 106 -27.26 -4.08 4.93
CA PRO A 106 -26.08 -4.95 5.07
C PRO A 106 -24.93 -4.33 5.87
N LEU A 107 -24.94 -3.02 6.10
CA LEU A 107 -23.88 -2.34 6.85
C LEU A 107 -23.83 -2.83 8.31
N GLY A 108 -22.64 -3.22 8.77
CA GLY A 108 -22.41 -3.73 10.13
C GLY A 108 -22.80 -5.19 10.35
N LYS A 109 -23.45 -5.86 9.38
CA LYS A 109 -23.76 -7.29 9.43
C LYS A 109 -22.63 -8.12 8.81
N HIS A 110 -22.44 -9.34 9.32
CA HIS A 110 -21.56 -10.31 8.67
C HIS A 110 -22.19 -10.74 7.33
N ARG A 111 -21.38 -10.88 6.27
CA ARG A 111 -21.88 -11.13 4.90
C ARG A 111 -22.70 -12.42 4.78
N ALA A 112 -22.35 -13.45 5.56
CA ALA A 112 -23.13 -14.68 5.61
C ALA A 112 -24.53 -14.48 6.23
N ASP A 113 -24.67 -13.58 7.20
CA ASP A 113 -25.97 -13.27 7.81
C ASP A 113 -26.87 -12.49 6.84
N VAL A 114 -26.29 -11.56 6.07
CA VAL A 114 -27.00 -10.82 5.02
C VAL A 114 -27.57 -11.79 3.98
N LEU A 115 -26.78 -12.76 3.52
CA LEU A 115 -27.23 -13.75 2.55
C LEU A 115 -28.33 -14.65 3.13
N ARG A 116 -28.18 -15.10 4.38
CA ARG A 116 -29.20 -15.93 5.04
C ARG A 116 -30.53 -15.19 5.15
N GLU A 117 -30.52 -13.96 5.67
CA GLU A 117 -31.73 -13.16 5.83
C GLU A 117 -32.38 -12.81 4.48
N TYR A 118 -31.57 -12.59 3.43
CA TYR A 118 -32.09 -12.40 2.08
C TYR A 118 -32.74 -13.67 1.50
N ILE A 119 -32.15 -14.85 1.75
CA ILE A 119 -32.75 -16.14 1.34
C ILE A 119 -34.08 -16.34 2.06
N GLU A 120 -34.13 -16.12 3.37
CA GLU A 120 -35.36 -16.21 4.16
C GLU A 120 -36.45 -15.27 3.63
N LEU A 121 -36.08 -14.04 3.24
CA LEU A 121 -37.00 -13.08 2.62
C LEU A 121 -37.52 -13.58 1.26
N LEU A 122 -36.64 -14.14 0.42
CA LEU A 122 -37.03 -14.69 -0.88
C LEU A 122 -37.94 -15.92 -0.72
N GLU A 123 -37.64 -16.80 0.22
CA GLU A 123 -38.45 -17.97 0.53
C GLU A 123 -39.84 -17.57 1.06
N ALA A 124 -39.90 -16.58 1.97
CA ALA A 124 -41.16 -16.05 2.47
C ALA A 124 -41.99 -15.41 1.35
N ARG A 125 -41.36 -14.67 0.43
CA ARG A 125 -42.02 -14.08 -0.73
C ARG A 125 -42.53 -15.14 -1.70
N ALA A 126 -41.73 -16.18 -1.96
CA ALA A 126 -42.13 -17.29 -2.84
C ALA A 126 -43.27 -18.14 -2.24
N ALA A 127 -43.34 -18.24 -0.91
CA ALA A 127 -44.41 -18.92 -0.20
C ALA A 127 -45.72 -18.11 -0.13
N GLN A 128 -45.71 -16.83 -0.54
CA GLN A 128 -46.88 -15.97 -0.44
C GLN A 128 -47.95 -16.37 -1.47
N THR A 129 -49.07 -16.87 -0.96
CA THR A 129 -50.26 -17.21 -1.75
C THR A 129 -51.39 -16.24 -1.45
N LEU A 130 -52.03 -15.71 -2.50
CA LEU A 130 -53.25 -14.92 -2.40
C LEU A 130 -54.42 -15.81 -2.82
N THR A 131 -55.32 -16.07 -1.88
CA THR A 131 -56.57 -16.77 -2.15
C THR A 131 -57.66 -15.75 -2.40
N VAL A 132 -58.30 -15.82 -3.57
CA VAL A 132 -59.40 -14.92 -3.93
C VAL A 132 -60.63 -15.76 -4.28
N ARG A 133 -61.76 -15.42 -3.66
CA ARG A 133 -63.05 -15.99 -3.99
C ARG A 133 -63.70 -15.14 -5.07
N VAL A 134 -63.92 -15.73 -6.23
CA VAL A 134 -64.58 -15.06 -7.35
C VAL A 134 -66.09 -15.28 -7.21
N PRO A 135 -66.93 -14.23 -7.33
CA PRO A 135 -68.38 -14.39 -7.28
C PRO A 135 -68.85 -15.32 -8.39
N VAL A 136 -69.63 -16.34 -8.02
CA VAL A 136 -70.22 -17.30 -8.96
C VAL A 136 -71.58 -16.76 -9.40
N ARG A 137 -71.90 -16.92 -10.68
CA ARG A 137 -73.21 -16.54 -11.24
C ARG A 137 -74.34 -17.35 -10.59
N CYS A 138 -75.49 -16.75 -10.27
CA CYS A 138 -76.72 -17.52 -10.06
C CYS A 138 -77.41 -17.74 -11.40
N ASP A 139 -77.71 -18.98 -11.75
CA ASP A 139 -78.52 -19.31 -12.93
C ASP A 139 -79.96 -18.78 -12.83
N CYS A 140 -80.37 -18.28 -11.67
CA CYS A 140 -81.69 -17.72 -11.38
C CYS A 140 -81.81 -16.19 -11.59
N CYS A 141 -80.70 -15.46 -11.66
CA CYS A 141 -80.69 -13.99 -11.49
C CYS A 141 -80.38 -13.19 -12.75
N TYR A 142 -80.01 -13.83 -13.87
CA TYR A 142 -79.50 -13.14 -15.05
C TYR A 142 -80.21 -13.60 -16.32
N SER A 143 -80.63 -12.63 -17.15
CA SER A 143 -80.94 -12.91 -18.55
C SER A 143 -79.66 -13.33 -19.30
N GLU A 144 -79.80 -14.02 -20.45
CA GLU A 144 -78.65 -14.44 -21.27
C GLU A 144 -77.70 -13.27 -21.60
N SER A 145 -78.24 -12.08 -21.83
CA SER A 145 -77.47 -10.87 -22.13
C SER A 145 -76.67 -10.35 -20.93
N GLU A 146 -77.22 -10.45 -19.72
CA GLU A 146 -76.53 -10.01 -18.49
C GLU A 146 -75.52 -11.05 -18.03
N ALA A 147 -75.79 -12.33 -18.28
CA ALA A 147 -74.84 -13.41 -18.03
C ALA A 147 -73.56 -13.24 -18.86
N ALA A 148 -73.68 -12.91 -20.15
CA ALA A 148 -72.53 -12.64 -21.02
C ALA A 148 -71.71 -11.43 -20.55
N MET A 149 -72.36 -10.37 -20.05
CA MET A 149 -71.66 -9.22 -19.46
C MET A 149 -70.93 -9.61 -18.17
N PHE A 150 -71.57 -10.37 -17.28
CA PHE A 150 -70.95 -10.82 -16.04
C PHE A 150 -69.70 -11.66 -16.30
N ASP A 151 -69.80 -12.63 -17.21
CA ASP A 151 -68.69 -13.52 -17.57
C ASP A 151 -67.52 -12.71 -18.18
N GLY A 152 -67.83 -11.72 -19.03
CA GLY A 152 -66.82 -10.81 -19.60
C GLY A 152 -66.09 -9.96 -18.54
N VAL A 153 -66.83 -9.39 -17.59
CA VAL A 153 -66.24 -8.58 -16.50
C VAL A 153 -65.39 -9.43 -15.55
N VAL A 154 -65.84 -10.63 -15.22
CA VAL A 154 -65.09 -11.56 -14.35
C VAL A 154 -63.81 -12.04 -15.05
N ALA A 155 -63.86 -12.30 -16.36
CA ALA A 155 -62.67 -12.67 -17.14
C ALA A 155 -61.63 -11.55 -17.18
N GLU A 156 -62.05 -10.32 -17.48
CA GLU A 156 -61.13 -9.16 -17.51
C GLU A 156 -60.52 -8.88 -16.13
N PHE A 157 -61.31 -9.02 -15.07
CA PHE A 157 -60.82 -8.89 -13.69
C PHE A 157 -59.80 -9.98 -13.35
N ARG A 158 -60.09 -11.25 -13.71
CA ARG A 158 -59.18 -12.39 -13.49
C ARG A 158 -57.83 -12.15 -14.17
N GLU A 159 -57.83 -11.74 -15.43
CA GLU A 159 -56.61 -11.50 -16.20
C GLU A 159 -55.75 -10.38 -15.56
N LYS A 160 -56.38 -9.27 -15.17
CA LYS A 160 -55.67 -8.18 -14.48
C LYS A 160 -55.13 -8.60 -13.11
N LEU A 161 -55.89 -9.40 -12.37
CA LEU A 161 -55.50 -9.91 -11.05
C LEU A 161 -54.33 -10.90 -11.16
N GLU A 162 -54.37 -11.81 -12.12
CA GLU A 162 -53.28 -12.74 -12.43
C GLU A 162 -52.00 -11.99 -12.80
N LEU A 163 -52.10 -10.98 -13.67
CA LEU A 163 -50.97 -10.14 -14.06
C LEU A 163 -50.37 -9.40 -12.85
N ALA A 164 -51.21 -8.80 -12.01
CA ALA A 164 -50.76 -8.09 -10.82
C ALA A 164 -50.07 -9.04 -9.82
N CYS A 165 -50.63 -10.24 -9.61
CA CYS A 165 -50.04 -11.25 -8.74
C CYS A 165 -48.68 -11.74 -9.31
N ALA A 166 -48.58 -11.95 -10.62
CA ALA A 166 -47.33 -12.33 -11.28
C ALA A 166 -46.23 -11.26 -11.13
N ILE A 167 -46.56 -9.98 -11.30
CA ILE A 167 -45.63 -8.86 -11.10
C ILE A 167 -45.18 -8.79 -9.63
N ALA A 168 -46.09 -9.04 -8.68
CA ALA A 168 -45.79 -9.05 -7.26
C ALA A 168 -44.97 -10.30 -6.83
N GLY A 169 -44.98 -11.36 -7.65
CA GLY A 169 -44.39 -12.67 -7.32
C GLY A 169 -45.26 -13.46 -6.33
N ILE A 170 -46.56 -13.20 -6.31
CA ILE A 170 -47.55 -13.85 -5.44
C ILE A 170 -48.25 -14.94 -6.25
N LYS A 171 -48.41 -16.13 -5.65
CA LYS A 171 -49.16 -17.22 -6.28
C LYS A 171 -50.67 -17.02 -6.05
N LEU A 172 -51.44 -16.86 -7.12
CA LEU A 172 -52.90 -16.74 -7.04
C LEU A 172 -53.55 -18.12 -6.92
N GLN A 173 -54.49 -18.26 -5.99
CA GLN A 173 -55.42 -19.40 -5.89
C GLN A 173 -56.86 -18.87 -5.98
N ILE A 174 -57.64 -19.43 -6.89
CA ILE A 174 -59.04 -19.05 -7.10
C ILE A 174 -59.92 -20.13 -6.47
N GLU A 175 -60.74 -19.74 -5.49
CA GLU A 175 -61.72 -20.64 -4.88
C GLU A 175 -63.03 -20.63 -5.70
N GLY A 176 -63.48 -21.80 -6.16
CA GLY A 176 -64.79 -21.96 -6.82
C GLY A 176 -64.81 -22.69 -8.16
N GLU A 177 -63.72 -23.37 -8.57
CA GLU A 177 -63.75 -24.39 -9.63
C GLU A 177 -64.10 -25.78 -9.07
#